data_AF-A0A9W4W936-F1
#
_entry.id   AF-A0A9W4W936-F1
#
_cell.length_a   1.000
_cell.length_b   1.000
_cell.length_c   1.000
_cell.angle_alpha   90.00
_cell.angle_beta   90.00
_cell.angle_gamma   90.00
#
_symmetry.space_group_name_H-M   'P 1'
#
loop_
_entity.id
_entity.type
_entity.pdbx_description
1 polymer ?
#
loop_
_entity_poly.entity_id
_entity_poly.type
_entity_poly.pdbx_seq_one_letter_code
_entity_poly.pdbx_strand_id
1 'polypeptide(L)'
;MDPANLQCFSQPHWRVIAQGFQPEAWFSEGRGTGTGGILMPKPEDLLVGNRYYRFANSRSPRPAQLGGGWWVDYENFRTITTYAAAHSLNLSYAARLFLALPIDWTRADRVVSAILEIPLRAYAGKGKQADTRGDRWTPIQHLPVKQLYIPGLYREGAPDQLYERAFPKPSFEYTDTR
;
A
#
# COMPACT_ATOMS: atom_id res chain seq x y z
N MET A 1 14.20 -15.22 12.46
CA MET A 1 12.84 -15.76 12.31
C MET A 1 12.39 -15.47 10.89
N ASP A 2 11.81 -16.46 10.22
CA ASP A 2 11.36 -16.29 8.83
C ASP A 2 10.10 -15.41 8.74
N PRO A 3 9.89 -14.68 7.63
CA PRO A 3 8.67 -13.91 7.40
C PRO A 3 7.41 -14.76 7.48
N ALA A 4 6.41 -14.31 8.24
CA ALA A 4 5.16 -15.05 8.45
C ALA A 4 4.33 -15.23 7.15
N ASN A 5 4.59 -14.42 6.12
CA ASN A 5 3.96 -14.51 4.81
C ASN A 5 4.89 -15.06 3.71
N LEU A 6 5.96 -15.80 4.05
CA LEU A 6 6.93 -16.31 3.09
C LEU A 6 6.28 -17.14 1.96
N GLN A 7 5.24 -17.92 2.28
CA GLN A 7 4.48 -18.70 1.30
C GLN A 7 3.79 -17.87 0.20
N CYS A 8 3.59 -16.57 0.40
CA CYS A 8 3.05 -15.69 -0.64
C CYS A 8 4.08 -15.41 -1.74
N PHE A 9 5.37 -15.63 -1.48
CA PHE A 9 6.43 -15.35 -2.44
C PHE A 9 6.73 -16.54 -3.37
N SER A 10 6.19 -17.73 -3.08
CA SER A 10 6.17 -18.86 -4.01
C SER A 10 4.99 -18.84 -4.97
N GLN A 11 3.99 -17.98 -4.73
CA GLN A 11 2.77 -17.89 -5.53
C GLN A 11 2.82 -16.65 -6.45
N PRO A 12 2.80 -16.81 -7.78
CA PRO A 12 3.08 -15.73 -8.73
C PRO A 12 2.05 -14.59 -8.70
N HIS A 13 0.79 -14.88 -8.34
CA HIS A 13 -0.28 -13.87 -8.35
C HIS A 13 -0.02 -12.70 -7.41
N TRP A 14 0.68 -12.89 -6.28
CA TRP A 14 0.99 -11.79 -5.38
C TRP A 14 1.91 -10.75 -6.01
N ARG A 15 2.85 -11.20 -6.84
CA ARG A 15 3.72 -10.30 -7.61
C ARG A 15 2.92 -9.56 -8.68
N VAL A 16 1.97 -10.23 -9.32
CA VAL A 16 1.06 -9.64 -10.32
C VAL A 16 0.20 -8.54 -9.68
N ILE A 17 -0.34 -8.77 -8.47
CA ILE A 17 -1.07 -7.74 -7.71
C ILE A 17 -0.15 -6.58 -7.35
N ALA A 18 1.07 -6.85 -6.87
CA ALA A 18 2.04 -5.80 -6.57
C ALA A 18 2.41 -4.96 -7.80
N GLN A 19 2.35 -5.52 -9.00
CA GLN A 19 2.54 -4.81 -10.27
C GLN A 19 1.32 -4.00 -10.74
N GLY A 20 0.21 -4.06 -9.97
CA GLY A 20 -1.02 -3.32 -10.23
C GLY A 20 -1.97 -3.98 -11.23
N PHE A 21 -1.83 -5.29 -11.47
CA PHE A 21 -2.72 -6.05 -12.35
C PHE A 21 -3.81 -6.76 -11.55
N GLN A 22 -5.01 -6.85 -12.12
CA GLN A 22 -6.07 -7.71 -11.59
C GLN A 22 -5.74 -9.19 -11.88
N PRO A 23 -5.60 -10.05 -10.86
CA PRO A 23 -5.23 -11.46 -11.05
C PRO A 23 -6.19 -12.21 -11.97
N GLU A 24 -7.49 -11.97 -11.84
CA GLU A 24 -8.53 -12.67 -12.59
C GLU A 24 -8.39 -12.40 -14.10
N ALA A 25 -8.22 -11.13 -14.48
CA ALA A 25 -7.97 -10.73 -15.88
C ALA A 25 -6.59 -11.20 -16.39
N TRP A 26 -5.59 -11.25 -15.51
CA TRP A 26 -4.26 -11.76 -15.85
C TRP A 26 -4.28 -13.25 -16.18
N PHE A 27 -4.99 -14.06 -15.38
CA PHE A 27 -5.09 -15.50 -15.57
C PHE A 27 -6.02 -15.90 -16.73
N SER A 28 -7.05 -15.11 -17.04
CA SER A 28 -8.01 -15.43 -18.10
C SER A 28 -7.51 -15.08 -19.51
N GLU A 29 -6.80 -13.96 -19.68
CA GLU A 29 -6.54 -13.40 -21.02
C GLU A 29 -5.05 -13.17 -21.33
N GLY A 30 -4.13 -13.42 -20.39
CA GLY A 30 -2.71 -13.09 -20.55
C GLY A 30 -2.44 -11.58 -20.75
N ARG A 31 -3.47 -10.75 -20.58
CA ARG A 31 -3.46 -9.29 -20.65
C ARG A 31 -4.15 -8.77 -19.40
N GLY A 32 -3.38 -8.46 -18.36
CA GLY A 32 -3.93 -7.75 -17.22
C GLY A 32 -4.21 -6.29 -17.59
N THR A 33 -5.42 -5.81 -17.33
CA THR A 33 -5.74 -4.37 -17.25
C THR A 33 -5.06 -3.79 -16.01
N GLY A 34 -3.75 -3.59 -16.11
CA GLY A 34 -2.94 -3.05 -15.04
C GLY A 34 -2.92 -1.54 -15.09
N THR A 35 -3.57 -0.92 -14.12
CA THR A 35 -3.81 0.52 -14.11
C THR A 35 -2.96 1.25 -13.08
N GLY A 36 -1.95 0.61 -12.43
CA GLY A 36 -1.06 1.23 -11.43
C GLY A 36 0.00 0.27 -10.87
N GLY A 37 0.26 0.33 -9.55
CA GLY A 37 1.12 -0.60 -8.80
C GLY A 37 2.60 -0.21 -8.70
N ILE A 38 3.49 -1.19 -8.47
CA ILE A 38 4.94 -1.01 -8.32
C ILE A 38 5.68 -1.35 -9.61
N LEU A 39 6.66 -0.52 -9.95
CA LEU A 39 7.57 -0.73 -11.07
C LEU A 39 8.63 -1.75 -10.64
N MET A 40 8.63 -2.91 -11.29
CA MET A 40 9.56 -4.02 -11.01
C MET A 40 9.63 -4.39 -9.52
N PRO A 41 8.51 -4.86 -8.90
CA PRO A 41 8.48 -5.15 -7.47
C PRO A 41 9.53 -6.20 -7.11
N LYS A 42 10.32 -5.87 -6.10
CA LYS A 42 11.35 -6.75 -5.52
C LYS A 42 10.94 -7.17 -4.12
N PRO A 43 11.13 -8.44 -3.73
CA PRO A 43 10.92 -8.85 -2.35
C PRO A 43 11.88 -8.10 -1.41
N GLU A 44 11.36 -7.59 -0.30
CA GLU A 44 12.09 -6.88 0.74
C GLU A 44 11.56 -7.32 2.11
N ASP A 45 12.46 -7.75 3.00
CA ASP A 45 12.11 -8.07 4.39
C ASP A 45 11.86 -6.79 5.17
N LEU A 46 10.73 -6.75 5.89
CA LEU A 46 10.35 -5.64 6.74
C LEU A 46 11.02 -5.78 8.11
N LEU A 47 11.37 -4.63 8.70
CA LEU A 47 12.06 -4.57 9.98
C LEU A 47 11.03 -4.57 11.11
N VAL A 48 11.08 -5.62 11.94
CA VAL A 48 10.29 -5.70 13.17
C VAL A 48 10.66 -4.55 14.11
N GLY A 49 9.67 -3.97 14.78
CA GLY A 49 9.83 -2.80 15.63
C GLY A 49 9.70 -1.47 14.89
N ASN A 50 9.77 -1.46 13.55
CA ASN A 50 9.54 -0.24 12.78
C ASN A 50 8.05 0.07 12.64
N ARG A 51 7.76 1.37 12.51
CA ARG A 51 6.42 1.88 12.21
C ARG A 51 6.20 1.92 10.71
N TYR A 52 5.07 1.38 10.28
CA TYR A 52 4.59 1.43 8.90
C TYR A 52 3.29 2.21 8.82
N TYR A 53 3.05 2.81 7.67
CA TYR A 53 1.92 3.70 7.41
C TYR A 53 1.16 3.24 6.17
N ARG A 54 -0.14 3.44 6.16
CA ARG A 54 -0.96 3.32 4.94
C ARG A 54 -2.04 4.37 4.88
N PHE A 55 -2.37 4.76 3.66
CA PHE A 55 -3.51 5.61 3.37
C PHE A 55 -4.72 4.71 3.05
N ALA A 56 -5.77 4.83 3.86
CA ALA A 56 -7.00 4.07 3.76
C ALA A 56 -8.18 4.98 3.40
N ASN A 57 -9.30 4.36 3.05
CA ASN A 57 -10.58 5.03 2.90
C ASN A 57 -11.35 4.92 4.23
N SER A 58 -11.70 6.05 4.82
CA SER A 58 -12.41 6.15 6.09
C SER A 58 -13.77 5.43 6.10
N ARG A 59 -14.38 5.26 4.93
CA ARG A 59 -15.67 4.57 4.71
C ARG A 59 -15.54 3.05 4.57
N SER A 60 -14.34 2.51 4.36
CA SER A 60 -14.14 1.07 4.26
C SER A 60 -14.29 0.40 5.63
N PRO A 61 -14.73 -0.87 5.71
CA PRO A 61 -14.78 -1.59 6.99
C PRO A 61 -13.37 -1.77 7.59
N ARG A 62 -13.29 -1.93 8.92
CA ARG A 62 -12.00 -2.01 9.65
C ARG A 62 -11.04 -3.08 9.10
N PRO A 63 -11.47 -4.30 8.75
CA PRO A 63 -10.59 -5.28 8.12
C PRO A 63 -9.96 -4.79 6.82
N ALA A 64 -10.68 -4.04 5.98
CA ALA A 64 -10.11 -3.46 4.76
C ALA A 64 -9.13 -2.31 5.06
N GLN A 65 -9.41 -1.50 6.10
CA GLN A 65 -8.50 -0.43 6.55
C GLN A 65 -7.19 -0.96 7.15
N LEU A 66 -7.17 -2.18 7.69
CA LEU A 66 -5.97 -2.79 8.29
C LEU A 66 -5.29 -3.80 7.35
N GLY A 67 -6.05 -4.76 6.82
CA GLY A 67 -5.55 -5.91 6.06
C GLY A 67 -5.26 -5.67 4.57
N GLY A 68 -5.49 -4.46 4.07
CA GLY A 68 -5.04 -4.06 2.74
C GLY A 68 -3.51 -4.04 2.65
N GLY A 69 -2.98 -4.55 1.54
CA GLY A 69 -1.55 -4.80 1.37
C GLY A 69 -0.68 -3.57 1.09
N TRP A 70 -1.26 -2.41 0.79
CA TRP A 70 -0.50 -1.21 0.38
C TRP A 70 -0.06 -0.36 1.58
N TRP A 71 1.26 -0.24 1.77
CA TRP A 71 1.91 0.47 2.88
C TRP A 71 3.12 1.28 2.41
N VAL A 72 3.65 2.12 3.30
CA VAL A 72 4.93 2.82 3.18
C VAL A 72 5.67 2.79 4.52
N ASP A 73 6.99 2.92 4.50
CA ASP A 73 7.80 3.10 5.71
C ASP A 73 7.78 4.55 6.21
N TYR A 74 8.44 4.80 7.35
CA TYR A 74 8.49 6.12 7.98
C TYR A 74 9.11 7.20 7.09
N GLU A 75 10.24 6.94 6.43
CA GLU A 75 10.94 7.93 5.59
C GLU A 75 10.07 8.36 4.40
N ASN A 76 9.38 7.41 3.80
CA ASN A 76 8.46 7.65 2.70
C ASN A 76 7.21 8.40 3.15
N PHE A 77 6.64 8.05 4.31
CA PHE A 77 5.55 8.81 4.90
C PHE A 77 5.95 10.25 5.26
N ARG A 78 7.15 10.44 5.81
CA ARG A 78 7.74 11.75 6.14
C ARG A 78 7.93 12.62 4.90
N THR A 79 8.37 12.03 3.79
CA THR A 79 8.50 12.71 2.51
C THR A 79 7.16 13.28 2.05
N ILE A 80 6.09 12.46 2.08
CA ILE A 80 4.74 12.89 1.66
C ILE A 80 4.20 13.99 2.58
N THR A 81 4.31 13.81 3.89
CA THR A 81 3.77 14.77 4.88
C THR A 81 4.51 16.11 4.85
N THR A 82 5.83 16.08 4.73
CA THR A 82 6.66 17.30 4.62
C THR A 82 6.32 18.06 3.34
N TYR A 83 6.16 17.35 2.22
CA TYR A 83 5.72 17.96 0.96
C TYR A 83 4.33 18.59 1.10
N ALA A 84 3.37 17.88 1.72
CA ALA A 84 2.03 18.41 1.94
C ALA A 84 2.06 19.73 2.72
N ALA A 85 2.82 19.77 3.81
CA ALA A 85 2.99 20.97 4.64
C ALA A 85 3.68 22.11 3.87
N ALA A 86 4.80 21.84 3.19
CA ALA A 86 5.57 22.84 2.45
C ALA A 86 4.76 23.51 1.33
N HIS A 87 3.82 22.78 0.72
CA HIS A 87 2.99 23.25 -0.39
C HIS A 87 1.55 23.61 0.03
N SER A 88 1.25 23.65 1.33
CA SER A 88 -0.11 23.90 1.85
C SER A 88 -1.19 22.97 1.30
N LEU A 89 -0.81 21.74 0.92
CA LEU A 89 -1.71 20.74 0.35
C LEU A 89 -2.37 19.91 1.45
N ASN A 90 -3.57 19.44 1.16
CA ASN A 90 -4.21 18.39 1.95
C ASN A 90 -3.36 17.09 1.89
N LEU A 91 -3.18 16.40 3.02
CA LEU A 91 -2.35 15.19 3.08
C LEU A 91 -2.92 14.05 2.21
N SER A 92 -4.25 13.89 2.11
CA SER A 92 -4.86 12.96 1.15
C SER A 92 -4.43 13.27 -0.27
N TYR A 93 -4.48 14.55 -0.66
CA TYR A 93 -4.11 14.97 -2.00
C TYR A 93 -2.63 14.70 -2.30
N ALA A 94 -1.74 15.05 -1.36
CA ALA A 94 -0.31 14.74 -1.49
C ALA A 94 -0.07 13.23 -1.60
N ALA A 95 -0.70 12.41 -0.74
CA ALA A 95 -0.58 10.96 -0.80
C ALA A 95 -0.99 10.41 -2.17
N ARG A 96 -2.08 10.93 -2.74
CA ARG A 96 -2.56 10.52 -4.07
C ARG A 96 -1.57 10.89 -5.18
N LEU A 97 -0.92 12.05 -5.09
CA LEU A 97 0.14 12.45 -6.02
C LEU A 97 1.37 11.55 -5.92
N PHE A 98 1.87 11.27 -4.71
CA PHE A 98 3.07 10.46 -4.52
C PHE A 98 2.86 8.97 -4.82
N LEU A 99 1.67 8.45 -4.53
CA LEU A 99 1.38 7.03 -4.61
C LEU A 99 0.61 6.65 -5.88
N ALA A 100 0.28 7.63 -6.74
CA ALA A 100 -0.57 7.46 -7.92
C ALA A 100 -1.89 6.75 -7.58
N LEU A 101 -2.68 7.38 -6.70
CA LEU A 101 -3.95 6.86 -6.23
C LEU A 101 -5.12 7.68 -6.81
N PRO A 102 -5.72 7.24 -7.94
CA PRO A 102 -6.98 7.79 -8.46
C PRO A 102 -8.10 7.86 -7.41
N ILE A 103 -9.06 8.78 -7.59
CA ILE A 103 -10.14 9.03 -6.60
C ILE A 103 -11.15 7.91 -6.57
N ASP A 104 -11.35 7.29 -7.72
CA ASP A 104 -12.23 6.15 -7.89
C ASP A 104 -11.72 4.90 -7.16
N TRP A 105 -10.42 4.82 -6.83
CA TRP A 105 -9.86 3.69 -6.10
C TRP A 105 -9.93 3.87 -4.60
N THR A 106 -9.49 5.04 -4.12
CA THR A 106 -9.45 5.33 -2.69
C THR A 106 -9.48 6.83 -2.46
N ARG A 107 -10.11 7.20 -1.35
CA ARG A 107 -10.10 8.57 -0.84
C ARG A 107 -8.75 8.97 -0.26
N ALA A 108 -8.04 8.00 0.32
CA ALA A 108 -6.80 8.22 1.08
C ALA A 108 -6.97 9.19 2.26
N ASP A 109 -8.20 9.33 2.79
CA ASP A 109 -8.61 10.28 3.84
C ASP A 109 -8.36 9.82 5.27
N ARG A 110 -7.72 8.66 5.43
CA ARG A 110 -7.34 8.11 6.72
C ARG A 110 -5.93 7.56 6.68
N VAL A 111 -5.10 7.97 7.63
CA VAL A 111 -3.80 7.36 7.89
C VAL A 111 -3.98 6.26 8.92
N VAL A 112 -3.48 5.08 8.61
CA VAL A 112 -3.30 3.99 9.58
C VAL A 112 -1.81 3.86 9.82
N SER A 113 -1.39 3.83 11.08
CA SER A 113 0.00 3.54 11.44
C SER A 113 0.09 2.47 12.51
N ALA A 114 1.07 1.58 12.40
CA ALA A 114 1.27 0.49 13.35
C ALA A 114 2.74 0.09 13.41
N ILE A 115 3.17 -0.41 14.57
CA ILE A 115 4.47 -1.06 14.74
C ILE A 115 4.35 -2.50 14.24
N LEU A 116 5.30 -2.94 13.42
CA LEU A 116 5.40 -4.33 12.98
C LEU A 116 5.92 -5.20 14.12
N GLU A 117 5.15 -6.16 14.60
CA GLU A 117 5.54 -7.02 15.73
C GLU A 117 6.08 -8.39 15.33
N ILE A 118 5.83 -8.85 14.10
CA ILE A 118 6.34 -10.12 13.58
C ILE A 118 7.03 -9.92 12.23
N PRO A 119 8.04 -10.73 11.86
CA PRO A 119 8.70 -10.61 10.57
C PRO A 119 7.70 -10.78 9.41
N LEU A 120 7.74 -9.86 8.46
CA LEU A 120 6.96 -9.90 7.22
C LEU A 120 7.85 -9.54 6.04
N ARG A 121 7.45 -9.97 4.86
CA ARG A 121 8.09 -9.59 3.59
C ARG A 121 7.09 -8.84 2.73
N ALA A 122 7.56 -7.82 2.02
CA ALA A 122 6.78 -7.05 1.07
C ALA A 122 7.38 -7.14 -0.33
N TYR A 123 6.58 -6.82 -1.33
CA TYR A 123 7.09 -6.35 -2.61
C TYR A 123 7.30 -4.84 -2.51
N ALA A 124 8.50 -4.37 -2.84
CA ALA A 124 8.88 -2.99 -2.71
C ALA A 124 9.37 -2.41 -4.04
N GLY A 125 9.17 -1.10 -4.22
CA GLY A 125 9.73 -0.37 -5.36
C GLY A 125 9.03 0.96 -5.61
N LYS A 126 9.41 1.61 -6.71
CA LYS A 126 8.82 2.88 -7.16
C LYS A 126 7.40 2.66 -7.66
N GLY A 127 6.48 3.57 -7.37
CA GLY A 127 5.14 3.55 -7.96
C GLY A 127 5.16 3.67 -9.49
N LYS A 128 4.22 2.99 -10.16
CA LYS A 128 3.91 3.16 -11.57
C LYS A 128 2.87 4.26 -11.73
N GLN A 129 2.85 4.86 -12.93
CA GLN A 129 1.72 5.70 -13.32
C GLN A 129 0.43 4.88 -13.25
N ALA A 130 -0.61 5.49 -12.71
CA ALA A 130 -1.94 4.96 -12.76
C ALA A 130 -2.77 5.54 -13.91
N ASP A 131 -3.63 4.73 -14.54
CA ASP A 131 -4.50 5.13 -15.66
C ASP A 131 -5.93 4.65 -15.41
N THR A 132 -6.88 5.58 -15.27
CA THR A 132 -8.29 5.28 -15.03
C THR A 132 -9.16 6.02 -16.02
N ARG A 133 -9.77 5.30 -16.98
CA ARG A 133 -10.83 5.78 -17.88
C ARG A 133 -10.64 7.24 -18.39
N GLY A 134 -9.40 7.61 -18.74
CA GLY A 134 -9.05 8.94 -19.26
C GLY A 134 -8.17 9.81 -18.36
N ASP A 135 -8.05 9.47 -17.07
CA ASP A 135 -7.21 10.19 -16.11
C ASP A 135 -5.91 9.45 -15.83
N ARG A 136 -4.79 10.18 -15.90
CA ARG A 136 -3.45 9.65 -15.61
C ARG A 136 -2.87 10.27 -14.36
N TRP A 137 -2.47 9.42 -13.42
CA TRP A 137 -1.84 9.80 -12.16
C TRP A 137 -0.41 9.32 -12.15
N THR A 138 0.54 10.23 -12.38
CA THR A 138 1.97 9.92 -12.36
C THR A 138 2.55 10.27 -10.99
N PRO A 139 3.24 9.33 -10.29
CA PRO A 139 3.94 9.64 -9.05
C PRO A 139 4.88 10.83 -9.21
N ILE A 140 5.09 11.62 -8.16
CA ILE A 140 6.11 12.67 -8.19
C ILE A 140 7.48 12.06 -8.52
N GLN A 141 8.12 12.56 -9.58
CA GLN A 141 9.31 11.93 -10.15
C GLN A 141 10.62 12.42 -9.51
N HIS A 142 10.69 13.68 -9.09
CA HIS A 142 11.90 14.29 -8.52
C HIS A 142 12.07 14.00 -7.01
N LEU A 143 11.04 13.47 -6.36
CA LEU A 143 11.01 13.03 -4.96
C LEU A 143 10.38 11.64 -4.91
N PRO A 144 11.08 10.59 -5.37
CA PRO A 144 10.47 9.27 -5.48
C PRO A 144 10.19 8.67 -4.11
N VAL A 145 8.97 8.16 -3.93
CA VAL A 145 8.57 7.38 -2.75
C VAL A 145 8.55 5.89 -3.09
N LYS A 146 9.12 5.08 -2.21
CA LYS A 146 9.02 3.62 -2.22
C LYS A 146 7.66 3.20 -1.68
N GLN A 147 6.94 2.41 -2.48
CA GLN A 147 5.70 1.76 -2.06
C GLN A 147 5.98 0.32 -1.63
N LEU A 148 5.20 -0.17 -0.68
CA LEU A 148 5.24 -1.53 -0.19
C LEU A 148 3.90 -2.21 -0.46
N TYR A 149 3.93 -3.42 -0.98
CA TYR A 149 2.80 -4.32 -1.04
C TYR A 149 3.08 -5.58 -0.20
N ILE A 150 2.38 -5.72 0.92
CA ILE A 150 2.50 -6.84 1.86
C ILE A 150 1.42 -7.89 1.53
N PRO A 151 1.78 -9.01 0.89
CA PRO A 151 0.81 -10.03 0.50
C PRO A 151 0.30 -10.83 1.71
N GLY A 152 -0.93 -11.32 1.60
CA GLY A 152 -1.52 -12.25 2.57
C GLY A 152 -1.94 -11.65 3.91
N LEU A 153 -1.92 -10.31 4.07
CA LEU A 153 -2.37 -9.64 5.30
C LEU A 153 -3.84 -9.96 5.62
N TYR A 154 -4.71 -9.84 4.62
CA TYR A 154 -6.12 -10.23 4.68
C TYR A 154 -6.37 -11.48 3.85
N ARG A 155 -7.15 -12.41 4.39
CA ARG A 155 -7.63 -13.60 3.67
C ARG A 155 -9.10 -13.79 4.00
N GLU A 156 -9.97 -13.71 2.99
CA GLU A 156 -11.40 -13.89 3.18
C GLU A 156 -11.69 -15.28 3.78
N GLY A 157 -12.58 -15.32 4.77
CA GLY A 157 -12.97 -16.55 5.48
C GLY A 157 -11.90 -17.16 6.39
N ALA A 158 -10.69 -16.60 6.48
CA ALA A 158 -9.68 -17.10 7.40
C ALA A 158 -10.03 -16.74 8.86
N PRO A 159 -9.94 -17.69 9.80
CA PRO A 159 -10.28 -17.46 11.21
C PRO A 159 -9.32 -16.47 11.87
N ASP A 160 -8.03 -16.54 11.52
CA ASP A 160 -6.99 -15.64 12.01
C ASP A 160 -6.47 -14.78 10.86
N GLN A 161 -6.61 -13.47 11.00
CA GLN A 161 -6.10 -12.53 10.01
C GLN A 161 -4.65 -12.14 10.34
N LEU A 162 -3.75 -12.25 9.36
CA LEU A 162 -2.33 -11.98 9.58
C LEU A 162 -2.07 -10.55 10.05
N TYR A 163 -2.86 -9.57 9.58
CA TYR A 163 -2.72 -8.18 10.00
C TYR A 163 -2.94 -7.97 11.51
N GLU A 164 -3.73 -8.81 12.18
CA GLU A 164 -4.03 -8.67 13.62
C GLU A 164 -2.80 -9.03 14.46
N ARG A 165 -2.03 -10.01 14.02
CA ARG A 165 -0.77 -10.41 14.67
C ARG A 165 0.40 -9.53 14.26
N ALA A 166 0.43 -9.07 13.02
CA ALA A 166 1.52 -8.24 12.52
C ALA A 166 1.45 -6.80 13.03
N PHE A 167 0.24 -6.27 13.18
CA PHE A 167 -0.04 -4.88 13.55
C PHE A 167 -1.11 -4.82 14.66
N PRO A 168 -0.87 -5.37 15.85
CA PRO A 168 -1.91 -5.56 16.87
C PRO A 168 -2.40 -4.26 17.51
N LYS A 169 -1.63 -3.18 17.43
CA LYS A 169 -1.95 -1.88 18.03
C LYS A 169 -1.94 -0.76 16.98
N PRO A 170 -2.88 -0.76 16.01
CA PRO A 170 -2.94 0.27 15.00
C PRO A 170 -3.50 1.58 15.56
N SER A 171 -3.00 2.68 15.04
CA SER A 171 -3.52 4.04 15.24
C SER A 171 -4.20 4.53 13.97
N PHE A 172 -5.21 5.38 14.13
CA PHE A 172 -6.00 5.91 13.02
C PHE A 172 -6.14 7.42 13.15
N GLU A 173 -5.76 8.14 12.11
CA GLU A 173 -5.81 9.59 12.04
C GLU A 173 -6.49 10.02 10.75
N TYR A 174 -7.28 11.09 10.80
CA TYR A 174 -7.78 11.73 9.59
C TYR A 174 -6.71 12.62 8.99
N THR A 175 -6.62 12.66 7.66
CA THR A 175 -5.68 13.52 6.93
C THR A 175 -5.97 15.01 7.05
N ASP A 176 -7.16 15.35 7.53
CA ASP A 176 -7.74 16.70 7.49
C ASP A 176 -7.74 17.37 8.87
N THR A 177 -6.82 16.97 9.75
CA THR A 177 -6.61 17.66 11.02
C THR A 177 -5.86 18.97 10.77
N ARG A 178 -6.63 20.03 10.46
CA ARG A 178 -6.26 21.42 10.73
C ARG A 178 -6.96 21.88 12.00
#